data_AF-A0A835E759-F1
#
_entry.id   AF-A0A835E759-F1
#
_cell.length_a   1.000
_cell.length_b   1.000
_cell.length_c   1.000
_cell.angle_alpha   90.00
_cell.angle_beta   90.00
_cell.angle_gamma   90.00
#
_symmetry.space_group_name_H-M   'P 1'
#
loop_
_entity.id
_entity.type
_entity.pdbx_description
1 polymer ?
#
loop_
_entity_poly.entity_id
_entity_poly.type
_entity_poly.pdbx_seq_one_letter_code
_entity_poly.pdbx_strand_id
1 'polypeptide(L)'
;MTLSQTYLTKDDISIIGKLQGLCWLRLQNKSYTECELAFKADEFQSLNFFLVEVSEVSNISFVNGTAPKLERIVWSFATMEALSGINHLPSLKTLELNGDGNLDLIEELVDHPKNPRLKHKKPQHQRQEDGTAAPASF
;
A
#
# COMPACT_ATOMS: atom_id res chain seq x y z
N MET A 1 4.30 -13.79 -0.87
CA MET A 1 5.48 -13.38 -1.66
C MET A 1 5.93 -12.00 -1.21
N THR A 2 7.22 -11.82 -1.00
CA THR A 2 7.84 -10.51 -0.72
C THR A 2 8.77 -10.19 -1.88
N LEU A 3 8.68 -8.97 -2.40
CA LEU A 3 9.48 -8.49 -3.53
C LEU A 3 10.24 -7.25 -3.07
N SER A 4 11.55 -7.24 -3.35
CA SER A 4 12.43 -6.12 -3.04
C SER A 4 13.58 -6.05 -4.03
N GLN A 5 13.99 -4.83 -4.39
CA GLN A 5 15.02 -4.57 -5.40
C GLN A 5 14.73 -5.29 -6.74
N THR A 6 13.45 -5.50 -7.04
CA THR A 6 12.99 -6.16 -8.27
C THR A 6 12.70 -5.18 -9.40
N TYR A 7 12.52 -3.89 -9.09
CA TYR A 7 12.29 -2.82 -10.07
C TYR A 7 11.16 -3.13 -11.06
N LEU A 8 10.06 -3.67 -10.55
CA LEU A 8 8.92 -4.10 -11.37
C LEU A 8 8.18 -2.91 -11.96
N THR A 9 7.68 -3.11 -13.17
CA THR A 9 6.78 -2.20 -13.89
C THR A 9 5.32 -2.64 -13.73
N LYS A 10 4.39 -1.80 -14.20
CA LYS A 10 2.95 -2.10 -14.23
C LYS A 10 2.63 -3.40 -14.97
N ASP A 11 3.38 -3.72 -16.03
CA ASP A 11 3.18 -4.95 -16.78
C ASP A 11 3.61 -6.18 -15.98
N ASP A 12 4.69 -6.08 -15.22
CA ASP A 12 5.14 -7.17 -14.34
C ASP A 12 4.14 -7.43 -13.21
N ILE A 13 3.56 -6.37 -12.63
CA ILE A 13 2.48 -6.49 -11.64
C ILE A 13 1.26 -7.19 -12.25
N SER A 14 0.89 -6.88 -13.50
CA SER A 14 -0.21 -7.56 -14.19
C SER A 14 0.07 -9.06 -14.41
N ILE A 15 1.33 -9.44 -14.64
CA ILE A 15 1.74 -10.85 -14.69
C ILE A 15 1.60 -11.51 -13.31
N ILE A 16 2.08 -10.85 -12.25
CA ILE A 16 1.94 -11.33 -10.87
C ILE A 16 0.46 -11.48 -10.47
N GLY A 17 -0.39 -10.56 -10.93
CA GLY A 17 -1.83 -10.59 -10.71
C GLY A 17 -2.52 -11.84 -11.25
N LYS A 18 -1.94 -12.50 -12.26
CA LYS A 18 -2.50 -13.73 -12.85
C LYS A 18 -2.09 -15.00 -12.09
N LEU A 19 -1.18 -14.90 -11.11
CA LEU A 19 -0.71 -16.05 -10.34
C LEU A 19 -1.82 -16.64 -9.47
N GLN A 20 -2.20 -17.87 -9.79
CA GLN A 20 -3.15 -18.64 -9.00
C GLN A 20 -2.53 -18.98 -7.64
N GLY A 21 -3.30 -18.84 -6.56
CA GLY A 21 -2.84 -19.15 -5.20
C GLY A 21 -1.93 -18.10 -4.55
N LEU A 22 -1.68 -16.95 -5.18
CA LEU A 22 -0.96 -15.85 -4.54
C LEU A 22 -1.83 -15.22 -3.44
N CYS A 23 -1.68 -15.68 -2.20
CA CYS A 23 -2.47 -15.19 -1.06
C CYS A 23 -1.89 -13.95 -0.37
N TRP A 24 -0.58 -13.71 -0.48
CA TRP A 24 0.10 -12.57 0.13
C TRP A 24 1.05 -11.92 -0.86
N LEU A 25 0.99 -10.59 -0.96
CA LEU A 25 1.93 -9.79 -1.73
C LEU A 25 2.48 -8.66 -0.86
N ARG A 26 3.80 -8.54 -0.82
CA ARG A 26 4.52 -7.46 -0.14
C ARG A 26 5.48 -6.82 -1.14
N LEU A 27 5.28 -5.54 -1.41
CA LEU A 27 6.17 -4.71 -2.23
C LEU A 27 6.99 -3.83 -1.28
N GLN A 28 8.32 -3.98 -1.29
CA GLN A 28 9.22 -3.28 -0.37
C GLN A 28 10.45 -2.79 -1.11
N ASN A 29 10.92 -1.57 -0.81
CA ASN A 29 12.24 -1.04 -1.22
C ASN A 29 12.61 -1.31 -2.70
N LYS A 30 12.32 -0.35 -3.59
CA LYS A 30 12.64 -0.45 -5.03
C LYS A 30 12.08 -1.72 -5.69
N SER A 31 10.98 -2.27 -5.16
CA SER A 31 10.32 -3.42 -5.78
C SER A 31 9.45 -3.02 -6.97
N TYR A 32 9.01 -1.77 -7.02
CA TYR A 32 8.14 -1.20 -8.04
C TYR A 32 8.65 0.21 -8.39
N THR A 33 8.58 0.60 -9.66
CA THR A 33 9.23 1.83 -10.16
C THR A 33 8.28 2.96 -10.54
N GLU A 34 6.98 2.69 -10.57
CA GLU A 34 5.97 3.68 -10.98
C GLU A 34 5.19 4.22 -9.77
N CYS A 35 4.55 5.38 -9.96
CA CYS A 35 3.75 6.01 -8.90
C CYS A 35 2.32 5.46 -8.80
N GLU A 36 1.79 4.88 -9.88
CA GLU A 36 0.43 4.35 -9.97
C GLU A 36 0.45 2.83 -9.93
N LEU A 37 -0.18 2.24 -8.92
CA LEU A 37 -0.34 0.81 -8.79
C LEU A 37 -1.81 0.41 -8.97
N ALA A 38 -2.16 -0.06 -10.16
CA ALA A 38 -3.53 -0.40 -10.53
C ALA A 38 -3.76 -1.91 -10.58
N PHE A 39 -4.81 -2.36 -9.90
CA PHE A 39 -5.28 -3.74 -9.91
C PHE A 39 -6.41 -3.87 -10.94
N LYS A 40 -6.18 -4.61 -12.02
CA LYS A 40 -7.16 -4.77 -13.11
C LYS A 40 -8.19 -5.84 -12.78
N ALA A 41 -9.28 -5.87 -13.53
CA ALA A 41 -10.29 -6.93 -13.44
C ALA A 41 -9.62 -8.32 -13.59
N ASP A 42 -10.14 -9.30 -12.85
CA ASP A 42 -9.68 -10.69 -12.83
C ASP A 42 -8.23 -10.92 -12.33
N GLU A 43 -7.53 -9.88 -11.88
CA GLU A 43 -6.22 -10.02 -11.22
C GLU A 43 -6.37 -10.29 -9.72
N PHE A 44 -5.35 -10.92 -9.13
CA PHE A 44 -5.20 -11.16 -7.69
C PHE A 44 -6.33 -11.94 -7.03
N GLN A 45 -6.93 -12.89 -7.76
CA GLN A 45 -8.14 -13.62 -7.35
C GLN A 45 -8.03 -14.45 -6.06
N SER A 46 -6.80 -14.75 -5.62
CA SER A 46 -6.51 -15.45 -4.36
C SER A 46 -5.94 -14.55 -3.27
N LEU A 47 -5.67 -13.27 -3.58
CA LEU A 47 -4.95 -12.38 -2.68
C LEU A 47 -5.81 -12.03 -1.46
N ASN A 48 -5.25 -12.26 -0.27
CA ASN A 48 -5.89 -11.99 1.02
C ASN A 48 -5.21 -10.82 1.74
N PHE A 49 -3.90 -10.67 1.56
CA PHE A 49 -3.12 -9.61 2.20
C PHE A 49 -2.20 -8.90 1.22
N PHE A 50 -2.25 -7.58 1.28
CA PHE A 50 -1.43 -6.72 0.45
C PHE A 50 -0.69 -5.69 1.30
N LEU A 51 0.62 -5.57 1.09
CA LEU A 51 1.46 -4.59 1.74
C LEU A 51 2.31 -3.83 0.72
N VAL A 52 2.35 -2.52 0.86
CA VAL A 52 3.18 -1.61 0.07
C VAL A 52 4.02 -0.75 1.00
N GLU A 53 5.34 -0.87 0.85
CA GLU A 53 6.38 -0.06 1.50
C GLU A 53 7.36 0.43 0.41
N VAL A 54 6.80 1.13 -0.57
CA VAL A 54 7.51 1.71 -1.71
C VAL A 54 7.17 3.20 -1.74
N SER A 55 8.18 4.04 -1.50
CA SER A 55 8.04 5.50 -1.37
C SER A 55 7.49 6.18 -2.62
N GLU A 56 7.75 5.58 -3.78
CA GLU A 56 7.38 6.08 -5.09
C GLU A 56 5.89 5.93 -5.38
N VAL A 57 5.20 4.98 -4.71
CA VAL A 57 3.77 4.72 -4.92
C VAL A 57 2.95 5.76 -4.18
N SER A 58 2.31 6.66 -4.95
CA SER A 58 1.40 7.70 -4.45
C SER A 58 -0.08 7.43 -4.76
N ASN A 59 -0.34 6.50 -5.70
CA ASN A 59 -1.69 6.18 -6.18
C ASN A 59 -1.92 4.67 -6.20
N ILE A 60 -3.02 4.20 -5.60
CA ILE A 60 -3.48 2.80 -5.69
C ILE A 60 -4.93 2.77 -6.16
N SER A 61 -5.24 1.92 -7.14
CA SER A 61 -6.61 1.76 -7.66
C SER A 61 -7.02 0.30 -7.82
N PHE A 62 -8.29 0.02 -7.55
CA PHE A 62 -8.89 -1.31 -7.69
C PHE A 62 -10.06 -1.28 -8.66
N VAL A 63 -9.91 -1.90 -9.83
CA VAL A 63 -11.01 -2.06 -10.80
C VAL A 63 -12.01 -3.09 -10.29
N ASN A 64 -13.30 -2.89 -10.57
CA ASN A 64 -14.35 -3.85 -10.22
C ASN A 64 -14.00 -5.27 -10.69
N GLY A 65 -14.23 -6.26 -9.82
CA GLY A 65 -13.86 -7.67 -10.06
C GLY A 65 -12.42 -8.04 -9.71
N THR A 66 -11.60 -7.09 -9.25
CA THR A 66 -10.24 -7.40 -8.78
C THR A 66 -10.22 -7.88 -7.34
N ALA A 67 -9.22 -8.71 -7.00
CA ALA A 67 -8.87 -9.11 -5.64
C ALA A 67 -10.06 -9.40 -4.68
N PRO A 68 -11.05 -10.23 -5.04
CA PRO A 68 -12.30 -10.41 -4.28
C PRO A 68 -12.10 -10.97 -2.87
N LYS A 69 -10.92 -11.55 -2.57
CA LYS A 69 -10.57 -12.14 -1.27
C LYS A 69 -9.70 -11.23 -0.40
N LEU A 70 -9.39 -10.01 -0.86
CA LEU A 70 -8.46 -9.13 -0.17
C LEU A 70 -9.08 -8.62 1.14
N GLU A 71 -8.53 -9.06 2.27
CA GLU A 71 -9.06 -8.73 3.60
C GLU A 71 -8.30 -7.58 4.26
N ARG A 72 -7.01 -7.43 3.96
CA ARG A 72 -6.15 -6.44 4.60
C ARG A 72 -5.19 -5.78 3.64
N ILE A 73 -5.20 -4.45 3.68
CA ILE A 73 -4.24 -3.58 3.01
C ILE A 73 -3.40 -2.86 4.07
N VAL A 74 -2.09 -2.86 3.88
CA VAL A 74 -1.15 -2.01 4.62
C VAL A 74 -0.39 -1.17 3.60
N TRP A 75 -0.57 0.14 3.63
CA TRP A 75 0.13 1.03 2.73
C TRP A 75 0.93 2.06 3.52
N SER A 76 2.24 1.92 3.43
CA SER A 76 3.20 2.90 3.91
C SER A 76 3.65 3.77 2.75
N PHE A 77 3.39 5.07 2.82
CA PHE A 77 3.62 6.02 1.73
C PHE A 77 4.36 7.28 2.21
N ALA A 78 5.08 7.90 1.28
CA ALA A 78 5.64 9.24 1.49
C ALA A 78 4.56 10.32 1.28
N THR A 79 3.79 10.19 0.21
CA THR A 79 2.62 11.01 -0.12
C THR A 79 1.48 10.10 -0.59
N MET A 80 0.24 10.47 -0.26
CA MET A 80 -0.96 9.79 -0.75
C MET A 80 -1.77 10.77 -1.59
N GLU A 81 -1.80 10.53 -2.90
CA GLU A 81 -2.52 11.35 -3.88
C GLU A 81 -3.90 10.78 -4.17
N ALA A 82 -4.03 9.45 -4.29
CA ALA A 82 -5.31 8.78 -4.49
C ALA A 82 -5.32 7.33 -3.96
N LEU A 83 -6.47 6.94 -3.41
CA LEU A 83 -6.85 5.56 -3.16
C LEU A 83 -8.27 5.34 -3.63
N SER A 84 -8.47 4.59 -4.71
CA SER A 84 -9.78 4.45 -5.34
C SER A 84 -10.18 2.99 -5.62
N GLY A 85 -11.48 2.77 -5.73
CA GLY A 85 -12.07 1.45 -5.96
C GLY A 85 -12.02 0.53 -4.73
N ILE A 86 -11.81 1.05 -3.52
CA ILE A 86 -11.85 0.25 -2.29
C ILE A 86 -13.25 -0.32 -2.06
N ASN A 87 -14.30 0.38 -2.50
CA ASN A 87 -15.68 -0.12 -2.51
C ASN A 87 -15.89 -1.37 -3.39
N HIS A 88 -14.97 -1.66 -4.31
CA HIS A 88 -14.98 -2.88 -5.13
C HIS A 88 -14.38 -4.10 -4.43
N LEU A 89 -13.90 -3.98 -3.18
CA LEU A 89 -13.24 -5.05 -2.43
C LEU A 89 -14.21 -5.69 -1.41
N PRO A 90 -15.00 -6.71 -1.80
CA PRO A 90 -16.12 -7.21 -1.00
C PRO A 90 -15.70 -7.90 0.31
N SER A 91 -14.42 -8.25 0.45
CA SER A 91 -13.86 -8.93 1.63
C SER A 91 -13.00 -8.02 2.51
N LEU A 92 -12.87 -6.73 2.17
CA LEU A 92 -11.97 -5.82 2.89
C LEU A 92 -12.43 -5.63 4.34
N LYS A 93 -11.54 -5.92 5.29
CA LYS A 93 -11.77 -5.81 6.74
C LYS A 93 -10.91 -4.73 7.38
N THR A 94 -9.72 -4.47 6.84
CA THR A 94 -8.78 -3.52 7.44
C THR A 94 -8.00 -2.78 6.37
N LEU A 95 -8.01 -1.46 6.48
CA LEU A 95 -7.15 -0.55 5.75
C LEU A 95 -6.20 0.12 6.74
N GLU A 96 -4.91 -0.14 6.62
CA GLU A 96 -3.87 0.48 7.45
C GLU A 96 -3.03 1.42 6.58
N LEU A 97 -3.08 2.70 6.89
CA LEU A 97 -2.36 3.77 6.20
C LEU A 97 -1.25 4.28 7.13
N ASN A 98 0.00 4.25 6.66
CA ASN A 98 1.17 4.73 7.39
C ASN A 98 1.85 5.84 6.60
N GLY A 99 1.70 7.08 7.06
CA GLY A 99 2.20 8.23 6.32
C GLY A 99 1.43 9.49 6.69
N ASP A 100 1.94 10.63 6.24
CA ASP A 100 1.23 11.90 6.35
C ASP A 100 0.43 12.10 5.06
N GLY A 101 -0.89 11.98 5.15
CA GLY A 101 -1.76 11.97 3.99
C GLY A 101 -3.15 12.47 4.34
N ASN A 102 -3.83 13.05 3.35
CA ASN A 102 -5.19 13.55 3.53
C ASN A 102 -6.19 12.38 3.52
N LEU A 103 -6.80 12.11 4.66
CA LEU A 103 -7.82 11.05 4.79
C LEU A 103 -9.15 11.41 4.14
N ASP A 104 -9.37 12.66 3.72
CA ASP A 104 -10.57 13.03 2.95
C ASP A 104 -10.58 12.36 1.57
N LEU A 105 -9.43 11.85 1.10
CA LEU A 105 -9.30 11.15 -0.19
C LEU A 105 -9.87 9.72 -0.21
N ILE A 106 -10.38 9.22 0.92
CA ILE A 106 -10.94 7.86 1.05
C ILE A 106 -12.43 7.87 1.39
N GLU A 107 -13.21 8.76 0.78
CA GLU A 107 -14.67 8.85 0.93
C GLU A 107 -15.37 7.50 0.70
N GLU A 108 -14.87 6.71 -0.26
CA GLU A 108 -15.38 5.37 -0.58
C GLU A 108 -15.38 4.41 0.64
N LEU A 109 -14.57 4.68 1.67
CA LEU A 109 -14.54 3.87 2.89
C LEU A 109 -15.80 4.08 3.75
N VAL A 110 -16.38 5.28 3.73
CA VAL A 110 -17.56 5.66 4.53
C VAL A 110 -18.77 4.83 4.10
N ASP A 111 -18.98 4.69 2.80
CA ASP A 111 -20.09 3.95 2.21
C ASP A 111 -19.76 2.47 1.93
N HIS A 112 -18.61 1.99 2.38
CA HIS A 112 -18.17 0.64 2.09
C HIS A 112 -19.09 -0.40 2.78
N PRO A 113 -19.66 -1.38 2.05
CA PRO A 113 -20.70 -2.28 2.57
C PRO A 113 -20.23 -3.18 3.73
N LYS A 114 -18.91 -3.37 3.87
CA LYS A 114 -18.29 -4.12 4.97
C LYS A 114 -17.76 -3.29 6.12
N ASN A 115 -17.85 -1.96 6.03
CA ASN A 115 -17.31 -1.01 7.01
C ASN A 115 -15.89 -1.40 7.51
N PRO A 116 -14.88 -1.39 6.62
CA PRO A 116 -13.53 -1.83 6.98
C PRO A 116 -12.92 -0.91 8.04
N ARG A 117 -12.17 -1.50 8.97
CA ARG A 117 -11.52 -0.74 10.03
C ARG A 117 -10.35 0.06 9.46
N LEU A 118 -10.42 1.38 9.57
CA LEU A 118 -9.29 2.27 9.29
C LEU A 118 -8.31 2.29 10.46
N LYS A 119 -7.03 2.15 10.14
CA LYS A 119 -5.91 2.45 11.05
C LYS A 119 -5.02 3.46 10.36
N HIS A 120 -4.79 4.61 10.98
CA HIS A 120 -3.85 5.62 10.47
C HIS A 120 -2.70 5.80 11.46
N LYS A 121 -1.46 5.64 10.98
CA LYS A 121 -0.25 5.92 11.75
C LYS A 121 0.50 7.07 11.10
N LYS A 122 0.71 8.14 11.85
CA LYS A 122 1.56 9.26 11.43
C LYS A 122 3.03 8.86 11.45
N PRO A 123 3.90 9.50 10.63
CA PRO A 123 5.33 9.26 10.67
C PRO A 123 5.87 9.53 12.08
N GLN A 124 6.47 8.53 12.70
CA GLN A 124 7.30 8.76 13.88
C GLN A 124 8.56 9.45 13.39
N HIS A 125 8.75 10.73 13.75
CA HIS A 125 10.04 11.39 13.53
C HIS A 125 11.11 10.53 14.22
N GLN A 126 12.01 9.94 13.45
CA GLN A 126 13.23 9.38 14.01
C GLN A 126 13.96 10.55 14.68
N ARG A 127 14.00 10.53 16.01
CA ARG A 127 14.78 11.46 16.82
C ARG A 127 16.24 11.28 16.37
N GLN A 128 16.76 12.26 15.64
CA GLN A 128 18.17 12.29 15.31
C GLN A 128 18.94 12.38 16.63
N GLU A 129 19.85 11.43 16.87
CA GLU A 129 20.76 11.49 18.01
C GLU A 129 21.59 12.77 17.87
N ASP A 130 21.38 13.69 18.82
CA ASP A 130 22.20 14.88 19.01
C ASP A 130 23.60 14.42 19.44
N GLY A 131 24.50 14.35 18.47
CA GLY A 131 25.92 14.13 18.72
C GLY A 131 26.46 15.31 19.50
N THR A 132 26.49 15.19 20.83
CA THR A 132 27.21 16.11 21.71
C THR A 132 28.70 16.04 21.37
N ALA A 133 29.18 16.97 20.55
CA ALA A 133 30.59 17.27 20.44
C ALA A 133 30.96 18.24 21.58
N ALA A 134 31.62 17.72 22.62
CA ALA A 134 32.29 18.56 23.61
C ALA A 134 33.54 19.22 22.97
N PRO A 135 33.80 20.51 23.19
CA PRO A 135 35.05 21.11 22.74
C PRO A 135 36.17 20.69 23.70
N ALA A 136 37.27 20.18 23.15
CA ALA A 136 38.53 20.09 23.87
C ALA A 136 39.08 21.51 24.08
N SER A 137 39.31 21.89 25.33
CA SER A 137 40.08 23.08 25.67
C SER A 137 41.57 22.72 25.70
N PHE A 138 42.41 23.58 25.07
CA PHE A 138 43.87 23.56 25.19
C PHE A 138 44.32 24.02 26.57
#